data_AF-K5W8C9-F1
#
_entry.id   AF-K5W8C9-F1
#
_cell.length_a   1.000
_cell.length_b   1.000
_cell.length_c   1.000
_cell.angle_alpha   90.00
_cell.angle_beta   90.00
_cell.angle_gamma   90.00
#
_symmetry.space_group_name_H-M   'P 1'
#
loop_
_entity.id
_entity.type
_entity.pdbx_description
1 polymer ?
#
loop_
_entity_poly.entity_id
_entity_poly.type
_entity_poly.pdbx_seq_one_letter_code
_entity_poly.pdbx_strand_id
1 'polypeptide(L)'
;MITLHLVLHRPEKDSISRDPNWGPYLSTLPREFSSHPMTWAVRNHFGLETALEKDLLSLLPSAVMSALGERVCRFAADWKAICSYVPSCTLLTRIYPLVVNTRCVYYQLDPSSLAPENLTLCPVLDFANHRPHDTHIIPVSPSSIFPPTPGSSSKGRHGLGGDYTFMASSETPVHQDEELFLRYGGHSNRMLFVEYGFVNLWNEGECTGGQFDGEVDVQDMMEELFVVKGATGGTLKDALEEEGYWGDWTMHSQPTPAHPSYRLVSALRLLHAAADDATEDVLDRALEQWRAVLWGQVEQISEENEKAWRNTLPLMCQRIARKARAEIQSMQRHGLQPNGLEDPAWKGWMLKNIDMLWREEYEVAEAVGESVRVGVDF
;
A
#
# COMPACT_ATOMS: atom_id res chain seq x y z
N MET A 1 -18.52 -0.73 11.49
CA MET A 1 -19.15 -1.56 12.54
C MET A 1 -18.18 -2.51 13.24
N ILE A 2 -17.33 -3.24 12.52
CA ILE A 2 -16.33 -4.19 13.11
C ILE A 2 -15.45 -3.51 14.16
N THR A 3 -14.87 -2.35 13.83
CA THR A 3 -14.03 -1.57 14.75
C THR A 3 -14.72 -1.27 16.08
N LEU A 4 -15.98 -0.86 16.04
CA LEU A 4 -16.76 -0.55 17.24
C LEU A 4 -17.00 -1.80 18.08
N HIS A 5 -17.34 -2.93 17.44
CA HIS A 5 -17.51 -4.21 18.12
C HIS A 5 -16.21 -4.64 18.82
N LEU A 6 -15.07 -4.55 18.13
CA LEU A 6 -13.76 -4.82 18.72
C LEU A 6 -13.48 -3.91 19.93
N VAL A 7 -13.77 -2.61 19.84
CA VAL A 7 -13.56 -1.68 20.95
C VAL A 7 -14.43 -2.02 22.16
N LEU A 8 -15.71 -2.35 21.96
CA LEU A 8 -16.65 -2.69 23.03
C LEU A 8 -16.29 -3.99 23.75
N HIS A 9 -15.72 -4.95 23.01
CA HIS A 9 -15.42 -6.28 23.51
C HIS A 9 -13.91 -6.55 23.68
N ARG A 10 -13.08 -5.51 23.59
CA ARG A 10 -11.63 -5.62 23.83
C ARG A 10 -11.40 -6.12 25.25
N PRO A 11 -10.62 -7.20 25.45
CA PRO A 11 -10.26 -7.60 26.80
C PRO A 11 -9.35 -6.57 27.48
N GLU A 12 -9.57 -6.33 28.78
CA GLU A 12 -8.73 -5.45 29.60
C GLU A 12 -7.52 -6.22 30.15
N LYS A 13 -6.30 -5.68 29.97
CA LYS A 13 -5.05 -6.27 30.52
C LYS A 13 -4.93 -7.77 30.19
N ASP A 14 -4.89 -8.64 31.19
CA ASP A 14 -4.78 -10.11 31.04
C ASP A 14 -6.14 -10.82 31.09
N SER A 15 -7.25 -10.08 31.06
CA SER A 15 -8.59 -10.68 31.01
C SER A 15 -8.93 -11.23 29.62
N ILE A 16 -9.95 -12.08 29.60
CA ILE A 16 -10.61 -12.56 28.38
C ILE A 16 -11.73 -11.61 27.97
N SER A 17 -12.02 -11.57 26.68
CA SER A 17 -13.13 -10.80 26.14
C SER A 17 -14.44 -11.32 26.72
N ARG A 18 -15.35 -10.39 27.02
CA ARG A 18 -16.70 -10.67 27.51
C ARG A 18 -17.71 -10.87 26.39
N ASP A 19 -17.27 -10.85 25.13
CA ASP A 19 -18.17 -11.16 24.01
C ASP A 19 -18.71 -12.59 24.14
N PRO A 20 -20.04 -12.79 24.09
CA PRO A 20 -20.65 -14.09 24.31
C PRO A 20 -20.37 -15.10 23.19
N ASN A 21 -20.08 -14.63 21.98
CA ASN A 21 -19.96 -15.48 20.78
C ASN A 21 -18.51 -15.61 20.31
N TRP A 22 -17.77 -14.50 20.33
CA TRP A 22 -16.41 -14.36 19.80
C TRP A 22 -15.37 -14.14 20.90
N GLY A 23 -15.76 -14.21 22.17
CA GLY A 23 -14.88 -13.98 23.31
C GLY A 23 -13.53 -14.72 23.23
N PRO A 24 -13.50 -16.02 22.90
CA PRO A 24 -12.24 -16.75 22.72
C PRO A 24 -11.34 -16.17 21.63
N TYR A 25 -11.88 -15.85 20.46
CA TYR A 25 -11.12 -15.25 19.35
C TYR A 25 -10.62 -13.84 19.69
N LEU A 26 -11.49 -12.99 20.24
CA LEU A 26 -11.10 -11.64 20.63
C LEU A 26 -10.04 -11.61 21.73
N SER A 27 -9.93 -12.67 22.52
CA SER A 27 -8.92 -12.81 23.58
C SER A 27 -7.53 -13.16 23.05
N THR A 28 -7.44 -13.72 21.83
CA THR A 28 -6.17 -14.11 21.19
C THR A 28 -5.62 -13.04 20.24
N LEU A 29 -6.40 -12.01 19.92
CA LEU A 29 -5.96 -10.90 19.09
C LEU A 29 -4.80 -10.12 19.73
N PRO A 30 -3.90 -9.51 18.91
CA PRO A 30 -2.85 -8.66 19.40
C PRO A 30 -3.39 -7.50 20.26
N ARG A 31 -2.74 -7.27 21.40
CA ARG A 31 -3.15 -6.23 22.37
C ARG A 31 -2.41 -4.91 22.17
N GLU A 32 -1.25 -4.97 21.53
CA GLU A 32 -0.34 -3.86 21.29
C GLU A 32 0.13 -3.83 19.84
N PHE A 33 0.32 -2.62 19.33
CA PHE A 33 0.82 -2.34 17.99
C PHE A 33 1.95 -1.30 18.07
N SER A 34 2.77 -1.36 19.13
CA SER A 34 3.79 -0.36 19.42
C SER A 34 4.85 -0.23 18.33
N SER A 35 5.09 -1.30 17.56
CA SER A 35 5.97 -1.30 16.39
C SER A 35 5.29 -0.86 15.08
N HIS A 36 3.97 -0.68 15.06
CA HIS A 36 3.26 -0.36 13.82
C HIS A 36 3.37 1.14 13.50
N PRO A 37 3.74 1.56 12.28
CA PRO A 37 3.99 2.98 11.96
C PRO A 37 2.75 3.87 12.14
N MET A 38 1.56 3.33 11.86
CA MET A 38 0.30 4.01 12.11
C MET A 38 0.10 4.39 13.60
N THR A 39 0.63 3.60 14.55
CA THR A 39 0.61 3.94 15.98
C THR A 39 1.36 5.24 16.23
N TRP A 40 2.56 5.37 15.67
CA TRP A 40 3.40 6.55 15.84
C TRP A 40 2.78 7.76 15.16
N ALA A 41 2.28 7.59 13.93
CA ALA A 41 1.68 8.66 13.14
C ALA A 41 0.42 9.22 13.83
N VAL A 42 -0.45 8.35 14.35
CA VAL A 42 -1.62 8.76 15.14
C VAL A 42 -1.21 9.48 16.42
N ARG A 43 -0.23 8.94 17.16
CA ARG A 43 0.26 9.59 18.39
C ARG A 43 0.83 10.98 18.08
N ASN A 44 1.62 11.10 17.02
CA ASN A 44 2.18 12.37 16.55
C ASN A 44 1.09 13.38 16.19
N HIS A 45 0.05 12.95 15.47
CA HIS A 45 -1.09 13.82 15.13
C HIS A 45 -1.81 14.40 16.36
N PHE A 46 -1.83 13.65 17.47
CA PHE A 46 -2.44 14.08 18.72
C PHE A 46 -1.44 14.71 19.72
N GLY A 47 -0.16 14.87 19.37
CA GLY A 47 0.89 15.40 20.25
C GLY A 47 1.23 14.48 21.42
N LEU A 48 1.21 13.17 21.18
CA LEU A 48 1.40 12.11 22.18
C LEU A 48 2.59 11.20 21.87
N GLU A 49 3.34 11.51 20.82
CA GLU A 49 4.48 10.73 20.36
C GLU A 49 5.64 10.74 21.36
N THR A 50 6.40 9.65 21.39
CA THR A 50 7.70 9.59 22.07
C THR A 50 8.80 10.14 21.15
N ALA A 51 9.97 10.46 21.72
CA ALA A 51 11.13 10.86 20.93
C ALA A 51 11.51 9.81 19.89
N LEU A 52 11.51 8.53 20.27
CA LEU A 52 11.78 7.41 19.36
C LEU A 52 10.78 7.37 18.18
N GLU A 53 9.49 7.52 18.46
CA GLU A 53 8.44 7.51 17.43
C GLU A 53 8.63 8.67 16.44
N LYS A 54 8.97 9.85 16.94
CA LYS A 54 9.26 11.03 16.12
C LYS A 54 10.51 10.83 15.25
N ASP A 55 11.57 10.26 15.82
CA ASP A 55 12.79 9.95 15.09
C ASP A 55 12.51 8.92 13.98
N LEU A 56 11.77 7.85 14.27
CA LEU A 56 11.38 6.85 13.27
C LEU A 56 10.56 7.45 12.13
N LEU A 57 9.56 8.28 12.43
CA LEU A 57 8.77 8.96 11.40
C LEU A 57 9.63 9.87 10.51
N SER A 58 10.68 10.49 11.07
CA SER A 58 11.58 11.36 10.30
C SER A 58 12.50 10.60 9.33
N LEU A 59 12.66 9.28 9.51
CA LEU A 59 13.46 8.42 8.64
C LEU A 59 12.67 7.83 7.47
N LEU A 60 11.35 8.01 7.43
CA LEU A 60 10.50 7.39 6.42
C LEU A 60 10.61 8.09 5.06
N PRO A 61 10.48 7.35 3.94
CA PRO A 61 10.30 7.96 2.63
C PRO A 61 9.07 8.85 2.57
N SER A 62 9.10 9.89 1.71
CA SER A 62 8.02 10.88 1.66
C SER A 62 6.70 10.26 1.24
N ALA A 63 6.71 9.37 0.25
CA ALA A 63 5.51 8.65 -0.18
C ALA A 63 4.89 7.80 0.95
N VAL A 64 5.72 7.23 1.84
CA VAL A 64 5.25 6.47 3.01
C VAL A 64 4.65 7.41 4.05
N MET A 65 5.28 8.56 4.31
CA MET A 65 4.74 9.58 5.22
C MET A 65 3.43 10.18 4.73
N SER A 66 3.32 10.49 3.43
CA SER A 66 2.08 10.96 2.81
C SER A 66 0.97 9.92 2.97
N ALA A 67 1.24 8.65 2.66
CA ALA A 67 0.29 7.56 2.84
C ALA A 67 -0.15 7.40 4.31
N LEU A 68 0.78 7.47 5.28
CA LEU A 68 0.43 7.47 6.71
C LEU A 68 -0.46 8.66 7.08
N GLY A 69 -0.15 9.85 6.57
CA GLY A 69 -0.94 11.08 6.79
C GLY A 69 -2.40 10.92 6.34
N GLU A 70 -2.62 10.34 5.16
CA GLU A 70 -3.98 10.03 4.68
C GLU A 70 -4.73 9.07 5.61
N ARG A 71 -4.05 8.01 6.08
CA ARG A 71 -4.66 7.05 7.00
C ARG A 71 -4.95 7.68 8.35
N VAL A 72 -4.09 8.57 8.85
CA VAL A 72 -4.33 9.36 10.07
C VAL A 72 -5.55 10.24 9.93
N CYS A 73 -5.73 10.93 8.81
CA CYS A 73 -6.92 11.75 8.58
C CYS A 73 -8.21 10.92 8.63
N ARG A 74 -8.23 9.76 7.95
CA ARG A 74 -9.37 8.82 8.00
C ARG A 74 -9.62 8.30 9.40
N PHE A 75 -8.56 7.84 10.07
CA PHE A 75 -8.61 7.37 11.45
C PHE A 75 -9.19 8.45 12.38
N ALA A 76 -8.75 9.69 12.27
CA ALA A 76 -9.23 10.78 13.12
C ALA A 76 -10.73 11.07 12.90
N ALA A 77 -11.18 11.03 11.65
CA ALA A 77 -12.60 11.17 11.31
C ALA A 77 -13.44 10.03 11.90
N ASP A 78 -13.01 8.79 11.72
CA ASP A 78 -13.69 7.60 12.26
C ASP A 78 -13.68 7.60 13.79
N TRP A 79 -12.56 7.97 14.40
CA TRP A 79 -12.44 8.06 15.85
C TRP A 79 -13.39 9.11 16.44
N LYS A 80 -13.51 10.27 15.77
CA LYS A 80 -14.49 11.30 16.15
C LYS A 80 -15.92 10.78 16.06
N ALA A 81 -16.24 10.01 15.01
CA ALA A 81 -17.55 9.36 14.88
C ALA A 81 -17.77 8.34 16.00
N ILE A 82 -16.81 7.47 16.31
CA ILE A 82 -16.93 6.49 17.42
C ILE A 82 -17.16 7.19 18.76
N CYS A 83 -16.41 8.27 19.05
CA CYS A 83 -16.53 9.01 20.30
C CYS A 83 -17.90 9.66 20.50
N SER A 84 -18.65 9.95 19.42
CA SER A 84 -20.01 10.48 19.55
C SER A 84 -21.01 9.42 20.06
N TYR A 85 -20.73 8.14 19.82
CA TYR A 85 -21.55 7.01 20.26
C TYR A 85 -21.06 6.35 21.54
N VAL A 86 -19.75 6.38 21.81
CA VAL A 86 -19.13 5.79 23.01
C VAL A 86 -18.30 6.84 23.77
N PRO A 87 -18.92 7.65 24.64
CA PRO A 87 -18.28 8.79 25.31
C PRO A 87 -17.13 8.40 26.26
N SER A 88 -17.05 7.13 26.68
CA SER A 88 -16.05 6.60 27.60
C SER A 88 -14.79 6.04 26.91
N CYS A 89 -14.63 6.23 25.60
CA CYS A 89 -13.44 5.77 24.88
C CYS A 89 -12.18 6.52 25.35
N THR A 90 -11.23 5.80 25.96
CA THR A 90 -9.96 6.36 26.42
C THR A 90 -8.89 6.40 25.31
N LEU A 91 -7.79 7.10 25.55
CA LEU A 91 -6.64 7.18 24.65
C LEU A 91 -6.04 5.79 24.33
N LEU A 92 -6.04 4.87 25.31
CA LEU A 92 -5.50 3.51 25.18
C LEU A 92 -6.35 2.62 24.26
N THR A 93 -7.60 2.99 23.97
CA THR A 93 -8.47 2.34 22.97
C THR A 93 -8.25 2.81 21.53
N ARG A 94 -7.36 3.79 21.29
CA ARG A 94 -7.21 4.41 19.96
C ARG A 94 -6.59 3.50 18.91
N ILE A 95 -5.75 2.56 19.28
CA ILE A 95 -4.91 1.83 18.31
C ILE A 95 -5.38 0.38 18.12
N TYR A 96 -6.19 -0.15 19.03
CA TYR A 96 -6.82 -1.47 18.88
C TYR A 96 -7.61 -1.67 17.57
N PRO A 97 -8.24 -0.62 17.00
CA PRO A 97 -8.78 -0.67 15.63
C PRO A 97 -7.83 -1.17 14.54
N LEU A 98 -6.49 -1.11 14.72
CA LEU A 98 -5.54 -1.66 13.75
C LEU A 98 -5.68 -3.17 13.53
N VAL A 99 -6.34 -3.90 14.44
CA VAL A 99 -6.78 -5.27 14.18
C VAL A 99 -7.56 -5.35 12.86
N VAL A 100 -8.46 -4.38 12.59
CA VAL A 100 -9.26 -4.38 11.36
C VAL A 100 -8.37 -4.24 10.14
N ASN A 101 -7.47 -3.25 10.12
CA ASN A 101 -6.58 -3.03 8.98
C ASN A 101 -5.66 -4.23 8.72
N THR A 102 -5.12 -4.82 9.78
CA THR A 102 -4.10 -5.87 9.69
C THR A 102 -4.67 -7.27 9.43
N ARG A 103 -5.96 -7.52 9.73
CA ARG A 103 -6.53 -8.89 9.78
C ARG A 103 -7.86 -9.06 9.06
N CYS A 104 -8.52 -7.99 8.63
CA CYS A 104 -9.75 -8.15 7.87
C CYS A 104 -9.47 -8.74 6.49
N VAL A 105 -10.38 -9.59 6.06
CA VAL A 105 -10.39 -10.19 4.73
C VAL A 105 -11.66 -9.81 4.01
N TYR A 106 -11.54 -9.68 2.69
CA TYR A 106 -12.71 -9.60 1.84
C TYR A 106 -13.36 -10.98 1.74
N TYR A 107 -14.64 -11.07 2.08
CA TYR A 107 -15.47 -12.23 1.82
C TYR A 107 -16.85 -11.78 1.38
N GLN A 108 -17.33 -12.33 0.27
CA GLN A 108 -18.60 -11.93 -0.31
C GLN A 108 -19.77 -12.47 0.52
N LEU A 109 -20.29 -11.63 1.42
CA LEU A 109 -21.46 -11.87 2.25
C LEU A 109 -22.75 -11.38 1.57
N ASP A 110 -22.63 -10.43 0.66
CA ASP A 110 -23.73 -9.84 -0.13
C ASP A 110 -23.59 -10.18 -1.63
N PRO A 111 -24.70 -10.31 -2.40
CA PRO A 111 -24.62 -10.50 -3.85
C PRO A 111 -23.84 -9.41 -4.58
N SER A 112 -23.88 -8.18 -4.06
CA SER A 112 -23.08 -7.08 -4.57
C SER A 112 -21.65 -7.21 -4.08
N SER A 113 -20.69 -7.32 -4.99
CA SER A 113 -19.25 -7.29 -4.65
C SER A 113 -18.81 -5.96 -4.04
N LEU A 114 -19.58 -4.89 -4.26
CA LEU A 114 -19.31 -3.55 -3.76
C LEU A 114 -19.92 -3.29 -2.37
N ALA A 115 -20.64 -4.26 -1.81
CA ALA A 115 -21.24 -4.10 -0.49
C ALA A 115 -20.14 -3.93 0.58
N PRO A 116 -20.15 -2.86 1.38
CA PRO A 116 -19.15 -2.65 2.45
C PRO A 116 -19.19 -3.75 3.53
N GLU A 117 -20.29 -4.51 3.59
CA GLU A 117 -20.46 -5.67 4.45
C GLU A 117 -19.59 -6.86 4.03
N ASN A 118 -18.98 -6.85 2.84
CA ASN A 118 -18.09 -7.91 2.37
C ASN A 118 -16.69 -7.89 3.03
N LEU A 119 -16.53 -7.16 4.13
CA LEU A 119 -15.33 -7.17 4.96
C LEU A 119 -15.62 -7.94 6.25
N THR A 120 -14.76 -8.89 6.63
CA THR A 120 -14.94 -9.68 7.86
C THR A 120 -13.61 -9.98 8.54
N LEU A 121 -13.67 -10.36 9.82
CA LEU A 121 -12.57 -11.05 10.50
C LEU A 121 -12.79 -12.55 10.37
N CYS A 122 -11.75 -13.29 10.01
CA CYS A 122 -11.81 -14.73 9.83
C CYS A 122 -10.90 -15.41 10.88
N PRO A 123 -11.45 -15.82 12.04
CA PRO A 123 -10.68 -16.51 13.05
C PRO A 123 -9.93 -17.71 12.48
N VAL A 124 -8.74 -17.98 13.02
CA VAL A 124 -7.80 -19.04 12.57
C VAL A 124 -7.03 -18.64 11.32
N LEU A 125 -7.71 -18.20 10.26
CA LEU A 125 -7.03 -17.78 9.03
C LEU A 125 -6.13 -16.57 9.27
N ASP A 126 -6.63 -15.59 10.01
CA ASP A 126 -5.94 -14.34 10.29
C ASP A 126 -4.69 -14.51 11.20
N PHE A 127 -4.35 -15.73 11.61
CA PHE A 127 -3.07 -16.06 12.23
C PHE A 127 -1.99 -16.48 11.23
N ALA A 128 -2.36 -16.82 9.99
CA ALA A 128 -1.38 -17.16 8.96
C ALA A 128 -0.59 -15.91 8.57
N ASN A 129 0.74 -15.99 8.58
CA ASN A 129 1.61 -14.88 8.22
C ASN A 129 1.74 -14.73 6.69
N HIS A 130 2.17 -13.55 6.27
CA HIS A 130 2.39 -13.22 4.86
C HIS A 130 3.64 -13.91 4.29
N ARG A 131 3.53 -14.36 3.03
CA ARG A 131 4.68 -14.68 2.19
C ARG A 131 4.40 -14.23 0.75
N PRO A 132 5.33 -13.56 0.05
CA PRO A 132 5.05 -12.90 -1.22
C PRO A 132 4.88 -13.86 -2.41
N HIS A 133 5.67 -14.93 -2.47
CA HIS A 133 5.74 -15.82 -3.65
C HIS A 133 4.99 -17.14 -3.47
N ASP A 134 4.98 -17.70 -2.25
CA ASP A 134 4.36 -18.98 -1.96
C ASP A 134 3.16 -18.79 -1.03
N THR A 135 2.04 -19.46 -1.34
CA THR A 135 0.89 -19.51 -0.44
C THR A 135 0.53 -20.96 -0.16
N HIS A 136 0.47 -21.35 1.11
CA HIS A 136 0.00 -22.68 1.52
C HIS A 136 -1.52 -22.74 1.58
N ILE A 137 -2.15 -21.58 1.74
CA ILE A 137 -3.59 -21.44 1.97
C ILE A 137 -4.17 -20.68 0.77
N ILE A 138 -5.05 -21.32 0.01
CA ILE A 138 -5.73 -20.70 -1.14
C ILE A 138 -7.22 -20.56 -0.79
N PRO A 139 -7.76 -19.33 -0.64
CA PRO A 139 -9.18 -19.14 -0.39
C PRO A 139 -9.99 -19.60 -1.61
N VAL A 140 -10.94 -20.49 -1.36
CA VAL A 140 -11.92 -20.90 -2.37
C VAL A 140 -13.03 -19.88 -2.35
N SER A 141 -13.04 -18.98 -3.33
CA SER A 141 -14.22 -18.15 -3.55
C SER A 141 -15.38 -19.08 -3.95
N PRO A 142 -16.54 -19.02 -3.27
CA PRO A 142 -17.74 -19.71 -3.71
C PRO A 142 -18.21 -19.07 -5.00
N SER A 143 -17.54 -19.43 -6.10
CA SER A 143 -17.80 -18.83 -7.39
C SER A 143 -19.21 -19.17 -7.84
N SER A 144 -19.86 -18.18 -8.44
CA SER A 144 -20.98 -18.33 -9.37
C SER A 144 -20.60 -19.10 -10.66
N ILE A 145 -19.37 -19.59 -10.78
CA ILE A 145 -18.77 -20.15 -12.01
C ILE A 145 -18.74 -21.69 -11.99
N PHE A 146 -18.60 -22.32 -10.82
CA PHE A 146 -18.71 -23.78 -10.71
C PHE A 146 -20.08 -24.15 -10.13
N PRO A 147 -20.96 -24.84 -10.88
CA PRO A 147 -22.14 -25.44 -10.26
C PRO A 147 -21.66 -26.39 -9.16
N PRO A 148 -22.29 -26.39 -7.97
CA PRO A 148 -21.88 -27.29 -6.90
C PRO A 148 -21.93 -28.72 -7.43
N THR A 149 -20.85 -29.47 -7.17
CA THR A 149 -20.77 -30.90 -7.45
C THR A 149 -22.06 -31.57 -6.94
N PRO A 150 -22.72 -32.45 -7.73
CA PRO A 150 -23.93 -33.12 -7.28
C PRO A 150 -23.63 -33.89 -6.00
N GLY A 151 -24.14 -33.42 -4.86
CA GLY A 151 -23.88 -33.99 -3.53
C GLY A 151 -23.20 -33.06 -2.51
N SER A 152 -22.75 -31.86 -2.90
CA SER A 152 -22.26 -30.88 -1.92
C SER A 152 -23.43 -30.19 -1.21
N SER A 153 -23.57 -30.44 0.08
CA SER A 153 -24.68 -29.99 0.93
C SER A 153 -24.55 -28.57 1.48
N SER A 154 -23.62 -27.74 0.99
CA SER A 154 -23.33 -26.42 1.56
C SER A 154 -23.99 -25.25 0.81
N LYS A 155 -25.26 -25.38 0.42
CA LYS A 155 -26.07 -24.17 0.20
C LYS A 155 -26.38 -23.59 1.59
N GLY A 156 -25.66 -22.55 1.98
CA GLY A 156 -26.11 -21.66 3.05
C GLY A 156 -27.57 -21.26 2.82
N ARG A 157 -28.31 -20.99 3.90
CA ARG A 157 -29.78 -20.82 3.91
C ARG A 157 -30.34 -19.75 2.94
N HIS A 158 -29.48 -18.97 2.27
CA HIS A 158 -29.83 -17.92 1.33
C HIS A 158 -29.11 -17.99 -0.04
N GLY A 159 -28.38 -19.06 -0.37
CA GLY A 159 -27.66 -19.18 -1.65
C GLY A 159 -26.45 -18.24 -1.79
N LEU A 160 -26.06 -17.62 -0.69
CA LEU A 160 -24.91 -16.74 -0.51
C LEU A 160 -24.15 -17.24 0.72
N GLY A 161 -22.81 -17.23 0.69
CA GLY A 161 -21.98 -17.64 1.82
C GLY A 161 -22.05 -19.14 2.15
N GLY A 162 -21.32 -19.95 1.39
CA GLY A 162 -20.94 -21.29 1.84
C GLY A 162 -19.90 -21.22 2.97
N ASP A 163 -19.49 -22.38 3.49
CA ASP A 163 -18.37 -22.45 4.43
C ASP A 163 -17.11 -21.85 3.77
N TYR A 164 -16.46 -20.93 4.47
CA TYR A 164 -15.22 -20.34 3.97
C TYR A 164 -14.15 -21.42 3.93
N THR A 165 -13.86 -21.90 2.72
CA THR A 165 -13.05 -23.09 2.48
C THR A 165 -11.70 -22.68 1.92
N PHE A 166 -10.65 -23.35 2.37
CA PHE A 166 -9.31 -23.20 1.85
C PHE A 166 -8.83 -24.52 1.26
N MET A 167 -8.09 -24.42 0.16
CA MET A 167 -7.34 -25.54 -0.38
C MET A 167 -5.86 -25.35 -0.10
N ALA A 168 -5.18 -26.46 0.17
CA ALA A 168 -3.73 -26.48 0.18
C ALA A 168 -3.21 -26.26 -1.25
N SER A 169 -2.12 -25.50 -1.39
CA SER A 169 -1.40 -25.42 -2.66
C SER A 169 -0.86 -26.80 -3.04
N SER A 170 -1.09 -27.22 -4.29
CA SER A 170 -0.47 -28.43 -4.83
C SER A 170 1.00 -28.22 -5.20
N GLU A 171 1.44 -26.96 -5.32
CA GLU A 171 2.79 -26.58 -5.75
C GLU A 171 3.76 -26.49 -4.57
N THR A 172 3.25 -26.28 -3.37
CA THR A 172 4.05 -26.06 -2.16
C THR A 172 3.68 -27.10 -1.10
N PRO A 173 4.43 -28.21 -0.99
CA PRO A 173 4.17 -29.22 0.04
C PRO A 173 4.43 -28.62 1.42
N VAL A 174 3.57 -28.97 2.39
CA VAL A 174 3.73 -28.56 3.78
C VAL A 174 4.28 -29.73 4.58
N HIS A 175 5.34 -29.49 5.34
CA HIS A 175 5.93 -30.47 6.24
C HIS A 175 5.39 -30.36 7.67
N GLN A 176 5.50 -31.45 8.43
CA GLN A 176 5.17 -31.40 9.86
C GLN A 176 6.06 -30.36 10.55
N ASP A 177 5.46 -29.60 11.47
CA ASP A 177 6.10 -28.54 12.26
C ASP A 177 6.54 -27.31 11.42
N GLU A 178 6.11 -27.21 10.16
CA GLU A 178 6.30 -26.03 9.30
C GLU A 178 5.18 -24.99 9.51
N GLU A 179 5.56 -23.71 9.44
CA GLU A 179 4.61 -22.61 9.46
C GLU A 179 3.78 -22.54 8.17
N LEU A 180 2.47 -22.29 8.33
CA LEU A 180 1.56 -22.08 7.21
C LEU A 180 1.49 -20.60 6.84
N PHE A 181 1.78 -20.30 5.56
CA PHE A 181 1.74 -18.93 5.04
C PHE A 181 0.54 -18.71 4.11
N LEU A 182 0.05 -17.48 4.11
CA LEU A 182 -0.97 -16.97 3.19
C LEU A 182 -0.41 -15.75 2.47
N ARG A 183 -0.58 -15.66 1.15
CA ARG A 183 -0.32 -14.39 0.45
C ARG A 183 -1.48 -13.43 0.69
N TYR A 184 -1.22 -12.33 1.41
CA TYR A 184 -2.22 -11.31 1.72
C TYR A 184 -2.73 -10.54 0.49
N GLY A 185 -1.91 -10.49 -0.57
CA GLY A 185 -2.21 -9.84 -1.84
C GLY A 185 -0.93 -9.52 -2.60
N GLY A 186 -1.07 -8.95 -3.80
CA GLY A 186 0.03 -8.29 -4.51
C GLY A 186 0.22 -6.87 -4.00
N HIS A 187 0.62 -6.72 -2.73
CA HIS A 187 0.82 -5.42 -2.10
C HIS A 187 2.28 -4.99 -2.19
N SER A 188 2.52 -3.71 -2.49
CA SER A 188 3.84 -3.11 -2.39
C SER A 188 4.31 -3.01 -0.95
N ASN A 189 5.62 -2.90 -0.74
CA ASN A 189 6.18 -2.72 0.60
C ASN A 189 5.66 -1.45 1.28
N ARG A 190 5.39 -0.38 0.53
CA ARG A 190 4.71 0.81 1.07
C ARG A 190 3.36 0.46 1.67
N MET A 191 2.51 -0.29 0.96
CA MET A 191 1.20 -0.69 1.46
C MET A 191 1.31 -1.64 2.66
N LEU A 192 2.18 -2.66 2.58
CA LEU A 192 2.45 -3.57 3.69
C LEU A 192 2.92 -2.80 4.93
N PHE A 193 3.79 -1.81 4.76
CA PHE A 193 4.30 -1.03 5.87
C PHE A 193 3.21 -0.19 6.53
N VAL A 194 2.44 0.54 5.72
CA VAL A 194 1.42 1.48 6.19
C VAL A 194 0.23 0.78 6.82
N GLU A 195 -0.24 -0.33 6.25
CA GLU A 195 -1.48 -1.02 6.67
C GLU A 195 -1.21 -2.23 7.57
N TYR A 196 -0.09 -2.93 7.38
CA TYR A 196 0.25 -4.16 8.10
C TYR A 196 1.43 -4.03 9.06
N GLY A 197 2.24 -2.98 8.92
CA GLY A 197 3.36 -2.69 9.82
C GLY A 197 4.64 -3.49 9.56
N PHE A 198 4.79 -4.08 8.37
CA PHE A 198 6.00 -4.81 7.95
C PHE A 198 6.26 -4.62 6.44
N VAL A 199 7.42 -5.05 5.95
CA VAL A 199 7.74 -5.13 4.52
C VAL A 199 8.21 -6.54 4.15
N ASN A 200 8.10 -6.89 2.88
CA ASN A 200 8.79 -8.05 2.33
C ASN A 200 10.30 -7.78 2.30
N LEU A 201 11.06 -8.75 2.81
CA LEU A 201 12.51 -8.70 2.80
C LEU A 201 13.05 -9.37 1.55
N TRP A 202 14.07 -8.76 0.96
CA TRP A 202 14.74 -9.22 -0.24
C TRP A 202 16.23 -8.85 -0.17
N ASN A 203 17.05 -9.49 -0.99
CA ASN A 203 18.51 -9.27 -1.03
C ASN A 203 18.86 -8.17 -2.02
N GLU A 204 19.90 -7.39 -1.72
CA GLU A 204 20.40 -6.34 -2.62
C GLU A 204 20.62 -6.86 -4.05
N GLY A 205 20.06 -6.13 -5.02
CA GLY A 205 20.05 -6.47 -6.43
C GLY A 205 18.83 -7.29 -6.89
N GLU A 206 17.98 -7.81 -6.00
CA GLU A 206 16.81 -8.60 -6.41
C GLU A 206 15.72 -7.75 -7.07
N CYS A 207 15.59 -6.46 -6.74
CA CYS A 207 14.69 -5.57 -7.47
C CYS A 207 15.24 -5.30 -8.87
N THR A 208 16.50 -4.88 -8.98
CA THR A 208 17.13 -4.58 -10.28
C THR A 208 17.25 -5.82 -11.18
N GLY A 209 17.48 -7.00 -10.59
CA GLY A 209 17.58 -8.26 -11.31
C GLY A 209 16.23 -8.89 -11.66
N GLY A 210 15.12 -8.30 -11.21
CA GLY A 210 13.76 -8.77 -11.51
C GLY A 210 13.32 -10.01 -10.74
N GLN A 211 13.94 -10.30 -9.59
CA GLN A 211 13.54 -11.37 -8.68
C GLN A 211 12.50 -10.90 -7.65
N PHE A 212 12.42 -9.60 -7.39
CA PHE A 212 11.46 -8.98 -6.50
C PHE A 212 10.56 -7.98 -7.23
N ASP A 213 9.27 -7.98 -6.88
CA ASP A 213 8.24 -7.07 -7.40
C ASP A 213 8.21 -5.78 -6.55
N GLY A 214 9.15 -4.89 -6.86
CA GLY A 214 9.31 -3.60 -6.21
C GLY A 214 8.48 -2.52 -6.91
N GLU A 215 7.92 -1.63 -6.10
CA GLU A 215 7.07 -0.52 -6.54
C GLU A 215 7.55 0.79 -5.88
N VAL A 216 7.60 1.87 -6.67
CA VAL A 216 7.89 3.21 -6.17
C VAL A 216 6.77 4.15 -6.56
N ASP A 217 6.15 4.76 -5.55
CA ASP A 217 5.18 5.85 -5.73
C ASP A 217 5.93 7.16 -6.03
N VAL A 218 5.50 7.86 -7.08
CA VAL A 218 6.10 9.13 -7.52
C VAL A 218 5.11 10.29 -7.48
N GLN A 219 4.06 10.18 -6.66
CA GLN A 219 2.99 11.17 -6.55
C GLN A 219 3.53 12.56 -6.27
N ASP A 220 4.29 12.72 -5.19
CA ASP A 220 4.84 14.02 -4.75
C ASP A 220 5.62 14.72 -5.88
N MET A 221 6.37 13.94 -6.68
CA MET A 221 7.21 14.47 -7.74
C MET A 221 6.39 14.92 -8.95
N MET A 222 5.38 14.14 -9.33
CA MET A 222 4.47 14.53 -10.40
C MET A 222 3.65 15.77 -10.03
N GLU A 223 3.15 15.84 -8.80
CA GLU A 223 2.43 17.03 -8.32
C GLU A 223 3.32 18.28 -8.36
N GLU A 224 4.59 18.15 -7.94
CA GLU A 224 5.58 19.24 -8.06
C GLU A 224 5.73 19.72 -9.51
N LEU A 225 5.81 18.79 -10.48
CA LEU A 225 5.93 19.13 -11.90
C LEU A 225 4.71 19.90 -12.42
N PHE A 226 3.49 19.49 -12.06
CA PHE A 226 2.28 20.23 -12.43
C PHE A 226 2.22 21.60 -11.75
N VAL A 227 2.62 21.72 -10.49
CA VAL A 227 2.66 23.01 -9.77
C VAL A 227 3.65 23.98 -10.42
N VAL A 228 4.84 23.52 -10.80
CA VAL A 228 5.85 24.34 -11.50
C VAL A 228 5.32 24.88 -12.83
N LYS A 229 4.40 24.17 -13.47
CA LYS A 229 3.75 24.55 -14.73
C LYS A 229 2.67 25.64 -14.59
N GLY A 230 2.44 26.15 -13.38
CA GLY A 230 1.55 27.29 -13.14
C GLY A 230 0.10 27.05 -13.56
N ALA A 231 -0.50 28.05 -14.21
CA ALA A 231 -1.91 28.02 -14.62
C ALA A 231 -2.20 26.88 -15.60
N THR A 232 -1.32 26.65 -16.58
CA THR A 232 -1.42 25.50 -17.49
C THR A 232 -1.39 24.19 -16.73
N GLY A 233 -0.50 24.06 -15.74
CA GLY A 233 -0.45 22.89 -14.86
C GLY A 233 -1.78 22.58 -14.16
N GLY A 234 -2.47 23.62 -13.69
CA GLY A 234 -3.81 23.51 -13.11
C GLY A 234 -4.82 22.91 -14.09
N THR A 235 -4.88 23.42 -15.33
CA THR A 235 -5.80 22.89 -16.34
C THR A 235 -5.47 21.45 -16.75
N LEU A 236 -4.17 21.10 -16.86
CA LEU A 236 -3.76 19.72 -17.16
C LEU A 236 -4.14 18.76 -16.02
N LYS A 237 -4.00 19.22 -14.78
CA LYS A 237 -4.47 18.49 -13.60
C LYS A 237 -5.98 18.23 -13.67
N ASP A 238 -6.78 19.27 -13.95
CA ASP A 238 -8.24 19.13 -14.04
C ASP A 238 -8.65 18.09 -15.10
N ALA A 239 -7.97 18.08 -16.25
CA ALA A 239 -8.20 17.08 -17.29
C ALA A 239 -7.82 15.65 -16.85
N LEU A 240 -6.73 15.48 -16.10
CA LEU A 240 -6.37 14.19 -15.51
C LEU A 240 -7.39 13.73 -14.48
N GLU A 241 -7.93 14.63 -13.66
CA GLU A 241 -8.99 14.30 -12.69
C GLU A 241 -10.28 13.88 -13.41
N GLU A 242 -10.68 14.60 -14.46
CA GLU A 242 -11.87 14.32 -15.27
C GLU A 242 -11.81 12.93 -15.93
N GLU A 243 -10.66 12.58 -16.53
CA GLU A 243 -10.46 11.27 -17.17
C GLU A 243 -10.11 10.16 -16.16
N GLY A 244 -9.98 10.47 -14.87
CA GLY A 244 -9.63 9.51 -13.83
C GLY A 244 -8.16 9.06 -13.83
N TYR A 245 -7.26 9.82 -14.45
CA TYR A 245 -5.81 9.59 -14.53
C TYR A 245 -4.97 10.40 -13.53
N TRP A 246 -5.60 11.24 -12.69
CA TRP A 246 -4.90 11.94 -11.61
C TRP A 246 -4.52 10.97 -10.49
N GLY A 247 -3.23 11.00 -10.12
CA GLY A 247 -2.63 10.19 -9.07
C GLY A 247 -2.43 8.71 -9.39
N ASP A 248 -1.96 7.95 -8.40
CA ASP A 248 -1.58 6.53 -8.53
C ASP A 248 -0.49 6.34 -9.61
N TRP A 249 0.50 7.22 -9.57
CA TRP A 249 1.65 7.17 -10.47
C TRP A 249 2.80 6.43 -9.80
N THR A 250 3.24 5.38 -10.47
CA THR A 250 4.18 4.41 -9.90
C THR A 250 5.22 3.97 -10.93
N MET A 251 6.30 3.39 -10.41
CA MET A 251 7.35 2.71 -11.17
C MET A 251 7.50 1.30 -10.62
N HIS A 252 7.77 0.32 -11.50
CA HIS A 252 7.79 -1.09 -11.13
C HIS A 252 9.08 -1.77 -11.64
N SER A 253 9.65 -2.66 -10.81
CA SER A 253 10.73 -3.55 -11.27
C SER A 253 10.23 -4.78 -12.03
N GLN A 254 8.94 -5.13 -11.88
CA GLN A 254 8.30 -6.27 -12.53
C GLN A 254 6.97 -5.93 -13.21
N PRO A 255 6.61 -6.64 -14.30
CA PRO A 255 7.47 -7.56 -15.08
C PRO A 255 8.73 -6.88 -15.65
N THR A 256 9.80 -7.65 -15.90
CA THR A 256 10.98 -7.13 -16.61
C THR A 256 10.65 -6.86 -18.09
N PRO A 257 11.22 -5.80 -18.70
CA PRO A 257 12.09 -4.79 -18.08
C PRO A 257 11.32 -3.86 -17.12
N ALA A 258 12.02 -3.31 -16.13
CA ALA A 258 11.45 -2.35 -15.19
C ALA A 258 10.83 -1.16 -15.96
N HIS A 259 9.64 -0.71 -15.56
CA HIS A 259 8.85 0.23 -16.34
C HIS A 259 8.05 1.21 -15.45
N PRO A 260 7.72 2.40 -15.97
CA PRO A 260 6.71 3.27 -15.36
C PRO A 260 5.31 2.67 -15.53
N SER A 261 4.40 2.97 -14.62
CA SER A 261 2.99 2.60 -14.83
C SER A 261 2.39 3.38 -16.00
N TYR A 262 1.38 2.80 -16.65
CA TYR A 262 0.68 3.47 -17.75
C TYR A 262 0.12 4.83 -17.34
N ARG A 263 -0.38 4.96 -16.10
CA ARG A 263 -0.87 6.24 -15.56
C ARG A 263 0.24 7.29 -15.53
N LEU A 264 1.45 6.92 -15.11
CA LEU A 264 2.60 7.81 -15.08
C LEU A 264 3.00 8.25 -16.49
N VAL A 265 3.05 7.33 -17.45
CA VAL A 265 3.33 7.66 -18.87
C VAL A 265 2.27 8.63 -19.42
N SER A 266 0.99 8.35 -19.21
CA SER A 266 -0.10 9.22 -19.66
C SER A 266 -0.05 10.62 -19.04
N ALA A 267 0.29 10.73 -17.76
CA ALA A 267 0.41 12.02 -17.09
C ALA A 267 1.64 12.81 -17.60
N LEU A 268 2.79 12.16 -17.80
CA LEU A 268 3.97 12.82 -18.36
C LEU A 268 3.77 13.23 -19.82
N ARG A 269 3.10 12.40 -20.64
CA ARG A 269 2.70 12.77 -22.01
C ARG A 269 1.87 14.05 -22.00
N LEU A 270 0.87 14.14 -21.12
CA LEU A 270 0.06 15.35 -21.01
C LEU A 270 0.85 16.55 -20.52
N LEU A 271 1.69 16.37 -19.50
CA LEU A 271 2.57 17.42 -18.96
C LEU A 271 3.40 18.07 -20.07
N HIS A 272 3.89 17.27 -21.01
CA HIS A 272 4.69 17.71 -22.16
C HIS A 272 3.88 18.03 -23.43
N ALA A 273 2.56 17.95 -23.40
CA ALA A 273 1.71 18.23 -24.57
C ALA A 273 1.53 19.74 -24.84
N ALA A 274 1.69 20.57 -23.80
CA ALA A 274 1.55 22.02 -23.89
C ALA A 274 2.73 22.77 -23.25
N ALA A 275 3.11 23.93 -23.78
CA ALA A 275 4.08 24.84 -23.17
C ALA A 275 3.50 25.54 -21.92
N ASP A 276 4.34 26.17 -21.10
CA ASP A 276 3.94 26.75 -19.80
C ASP A 276 3.03 27.98 -19.92
N ASP A 277 3.15 28.71 -21.02
CA ASP A 277 2.30 29.87 -21.36
C ASP A 277 1.44 29.59 -22.60
N ALA A 278 0.98 28.35 -22.75
CA ALA A 278 0.15 27.97 -23.89
C ALA A 278 -1.16 28.78 -23.91
N THR A 279 -1.52 29.31 -25.07
CA THR A 279 -2.84 29.91 -25.28
C THR A 279 -3.93 28.84 -25.14
N GLU A 280 -5.15 29.25 -24.79
CA GLU A 280 -6.30 28.35 -24.65
C GLU A 280 -6.49 27.43 -25.87
N ASP A 281 -6.45 28.00 -27.09
CA ASP A 281 -6.53 27.22 -28.34
C ASP A 281 -5.43 26.14 -28.51
N VAL A 282 -4.23 26.38 -27.97
CA VAL A 282 -3.12 25.41 -28.05
C VAL A 282 -3.32 24.31 -27.02
N LEU A 283 -3.78 24.69 -25.84
CA LEU A 283 -4.07 23.76 -24.74
C LEU A 283 -5.22 22.82 -25.10
N ASP A 284 -6.29 23.33 -25.69
CA ASP A 284 -7.43 22.52 -26.14
C ASP A 284 -7.01 21.47 -27.16
N ARG A 285 -6.21 21.86 -28.16
CA ARG A 285 -5.66 20.91 -29.15
C ARG A 285 -4.75 19.86 -28.51
N ALA A 286 -3.93 20.25 -27.52
CA ALA A 286 -3.07 19.32 -26.81
C ALA A 286 -3.89 18.29 -26.00
N LEU A 287 -4.98 18.74 -25.36
CA LEU A 287 -5.91 17.88 -24.63
C LEU A 287 -6.64 16.92 -25.55
N GLU A 288 -7.11 17.38 -26.71
CA GLU A 288 -7.75 16.52 -27.72
C GLU A 288 -6.82 15.42 -28.22
N GLN A 289 -5.57 15.77 -28.54
CA GLN A 289 -4.56 14.80 -28.99
C GLN A 289 -4.22 13.79 -27.89
N TRP A 290 -4.06 14.25 -26.65
CA TRP A 290 -3.80 13.37 -25.52
C TRP A 290 -4.98 12.42 -25.25
N ARG A 291 -6.23 12.89 -25.31
CA ARG A 291 -7.43 12.05 -25.21
C ARG A 291 -7.49 11.00 -26.32
N ALA A 292 -7.12 11.36 -27.54
CA ALA A 292 -7.05 10.42 -28.64
C ALA A 292 -6.04 9.28 -28.36
N VAL A 293 -4.91 9.56 -27.68
CA VAL A 293 -3.98 8.52 -27.19
C VAL A 293 -4.64 7.67 -26.12
N LEU A 294 -5.25 8.29 -25.10
CA LEU A 294 -5.89 7.56 -24.00
C LEU A 294 -6.98 6.60 -24.47
N TRP A 295 -7.76 7.00 -25.47
CA TRP A 295 -8.84 6.19 -26.04
C TRP A 295 -8.36 5.20 -27.11
N GLY A 296 -7.03 5.11 -27.34
CA GLY A 296 -6.43 4.18 -28.29
C GLY A 296 -6.73 4.51 -29.77
N GLN A 297 -7.09 5.76 -30.07
CA GLN A 297 -7.32 6.21 -31.44
C GLN A 297 -6.01 6.47 -32.19
N VAL A 298 -4.97 6.87 -31.45
CA VAL A 298 -3.60 7.06 -31.94
C VAL A 298 -2.63 6.50 -30.90
N GLU A 299 -1.43 6.09 -31.32
CA GLU A 299 -0.44 5.47 -30.40
C GLU A 299 0.32 6.50 -29.55
N GLN A 300 0.55 7.71 -30.10
CA GLN A 300 1.34 8.76 -29.46
C GLN A 300 0.85 10.15 -29.89
N ILE A 301 1.18 11.18 -29.11
CA ILE A 301 0.87 12.59 -29.44
C ILE A 301 1.79 13.07 -30.58
N SER A 302 3.11 12.96 -30.37
CA SER A 302 4.16 13.26 -31.37
C SER A 302 5.49 12.64 -30.94
N GLU A 303 6.45 12.53 -31.86
CA GLU A 303 7.80 12.05 -31.51
C GLU A 303 8.51 12.98 -30.52
N GLU A 304 8.29 14.29 -30.63
CA GLU A 304 8.87 15.28 -29.72
C GLU A 304 8.31 15.13 -28.30
N ASN A 305 7.01 14.83 -28.18
CA ASN A 305 6.37 14.55 -26.89
C ASN A 305 6.92 13.26 -26.27
N GLU A 306 7.08 12.19 -27.06
CA GLU A 306 7.69 10.95 -26.60
C GLU A 306 9.13 11.15 -26.09
N LYS A 307 9.93 11.91 -26.84
CA LYS A 307 11.29 12.28 -26.43
C LYS A 307 11.27 13.12 -25.15
N ALA A 308 10.33 14.06 -25.02
CA ALA A 308 10.25 14.95 -23.87
C ALA A 308 9.97 14.20 -22.57
N TRP A 309 8.94 13.35 -22.52
CA TRP A 309 8.64 12.62 -21.29
C TRP A 309 9.72 11.58 -20.96
N ARG A 310 10.31 10.92 -21.98
CA ARG A 310 11.44 10.01 -21.80
C ARG A 310 12.72 10.70 -21.34
N ASN A 311 12.85 12.02 -21.49
CA ASN A 311 13.93 12.79 -20.90
C ASN A 311 13.63 13.17 -19.44
N THR A 312 12.37 13.40 -19.09
CA THR A 312 11.95 13.75 -17.72
C THR A 312 12.04 12.55 -16.78
N LEU A 313 11.58 11.36 -17.20
CA LEU A 313 11.52 10.18 -16.33
C LEU A 313 12.90 9.77 -15.75
N PRO A 314 14.01 9.74 -16.53
CA PRO A 314 15.34 9.47 -15.98
C PRO A 314 15.82 10.52 -14.96
N LEU A 315 15.41 11.79 -15.10
CA LEU A 315 15.74 12.83 -14.12
C LEU A 315 14.99 12.60 -12.80
N MET A 316 13.73 12.16 -12.89
CA MET A 316 12.94 11.73 -11.73
C MET A 316 13.64 10.55 -11.03
N CYS A 317 14.00 9.52 -11.78
CA CYS A 317 14.72 8.34 -11.28
C CYS A 317 16.02 8.73 -10.57
N GLN A 318 16.84 9.60 -11.18
CA GLN A 318 18.09 10.08 -10.58
C GLN A 318 17.87 10.84 -9.26
N ARG A 319 16.79 11.64 -9.16
CA ARG A 319 16.44 12.37 -7.94
C ARG A 319 16.06 11.40 -6.82
N ILE A 320 15.24 10.40 -7.13
CA ILE A 320 14.81 9.35 -6.18
C ILE A 320 16.03 8.54 -5.72
N ALA A 321 16.80 7.99 -6.65
CA ALA A 321 17.97 7.17 -6.34
C ALA A 321 19.02 7.92 -5.50
N ARG A 322 19.25 9.22 -5.79
CA ARG A 322 20.17 10.06 -5.01
C ARG A 322 19.67 10.26 -3.57
N LYS A 323 18.38 10.56 -3.40
CA LYS A 323 17.76 10.76 -2.09
C LYS A 323 17.82 9.46 -1.27
N ALA A 324 17.34 8.36 -1.83
CA ALA A 324 17.33 7.06 -1.18
C ALA A 324 18.75 6.62 -0.75
N ARG A 325 19.75 6.75 -1.63
CA ARG A 325 21.14 6.44 -1.30
C ARG A 325 21.67 7.30 -0.15
N ALA A 326 21.35 8.59 -0.12
CA ALA A 326 21.79 9.48 0.95
C ALA A 326 21.21 9.06 2.31
N GLU A 327 19.94 8.67 2.36
CA GLU A 327 19.26 8.20 3.57
C GLU A 327 19.78 6.84 4.04
N ILE A 328 19.97 5.87 3.13
CA ILE A 328 20.59 4.57 3.46
C ILE A 328 21.97 4.79 4.10
N GLN A 329 22.80 5.65 3.50
CA GLN A 329 24.12 5.98 4.05
C GLN A 329 24.05 6.74 5.37
N SER A 330 23.02 7.57 5.58
CA SER A 330 22.77 8.27 6.84
C SER A 330 22.45 7.26 7.95
N MET A 331 21.52 6.33 7.69
CA MET A 331 21.10 5.28 8.61
C MET A 331 22.26 4.33 8.98
N GLN A 332 23.11 3.98 8.01
CA GLN A 332 24.30 3.17 8.25
C GLN A 332 25.35 3.88 9.12
N ARG A 333 25.60 5.18 8.89
CA ARG A 333 26.61 5.97 9.61
C ARG A 333 26.19 6.33 11.02
N HIS A 334 24.95 6.74 11.22
CA HIS A 334 24.41 7.09 12.53
C HIS A 334 24.01 5.86 13.35
N GLY A 335 24.15 4.68 12.77
CA GLY A 335 24.14 3.42 13.48
C GLY A 335 22.75 3.07 13.97
N LEU A 336 22.20 2.04 13.33
CA LEU A 336 21.21 1.10 13.86
C LEU A 336 21.69 0.37 15.13
N GLN A 337 22.49 1.02 15.99
CA GLN A 337 22.96 0.45 17.24
C GLN A 337 21.86 0.71 18.27
N PRO A 338 21.17 -0.33 18.77
CA PRO A 338 20.33 -0.15 19.95
C PRO A 338 21.20 0.46 21.04
N ASN A 339 20.78 1.60 21.59
CA ASN A 339 21.50 2.27 22.67
C ASN A 339 21.24 1.47 23.96
N GLY A 340 21.90 0.31 24.10
CA GLY A 340 21.81 -0.53 25.29
C GLY A 340 20.39 -0.95 25.67
N LEU A 341 20.22 -1.39 26.91
CA LEU A 341 19.04 -2.06 27.48
C LEU A 341 17.71 -1.26 27.48
N GLU A 342 17.68 -0.02 26.99
CA GLU A 342 16.50 0.87 27.08
C GLU A 342 15.63 0.88 25.81
N ASP A 343 16.15 0.46 24.66
CA ASP A 343 15.38 0.44 23.41
C ASP A 343 14.37 -0.72 23.36
N PRO A 344 13.16 -0.52 22.79
CA PRO A 344 12.22 -1.61 22.57
C PRO A 344 12.82 -2.69 21.67
N ALA A 345 12.57 -3.97 21.98
CA ALA A 345 13.12 -5.10 21.24
C ALA A 345 12.79 -5.08 19.73
N TRP A 346 11.66 -4.48 19.34
CA TRP A 346 11.22 -4.36 17.95
C TRP A 346 11.94 -3.25 17.16
N LYS A 347 12.63 -2.31 17.81
CA LYS A 347 13.24 -1.13 17.16
C LYS A 347 14.21 -1.52 16.04
N GLY A 348 15.12 -2.45 16.34
CA GLY A 348 16.11 -2.91 15.37
C GLY A 348 15.47 -3.60 14.15
N TRP A 349 14.42 -4.39 14.37
CA TRP A 349 13.64 -4.99 13.28
C TRP A 349 12.97 -3.90 12.43
N MET A 350 12.36 -2.91 13.08
CA MET A 350 11.66 -1.86 12.38
C MET A 350 12.57 -0.97 11.54
N LEU A 351 13.75 -0.62 12.05
CA LEU A 351 14.72 0.13 11.27
C LEU A 351 15.19 -0.62 10.01
N LYS A 352 15.24 -1.98 10.05
CA LYS A 352 15.49 -2.78 8.84
C LYS A 352 14.34 -2.69 7.83
N ASN A 353 13.09 -2.59 8.30
CA ASN A 353 11.95 -2.36 7.41
C ASN A 353 12.08 -0.99 6.71
N ILE A 354 12.47 0.05 7.46
CA ILE A 354 12.70 1.40 6.90
C ILE A 354 13.86 1.40 5.90
N ASP A 355 14.99 0.75 6.22
CA ASP A 355 16.12 0.58 5.28
C ASP A 355 15.67 -0.11 3.99
N MET A 356 14.81 -1.13 4.10
CA MET A 356 14.28 -1.85 2.94
C MET A 356 13.41 -0.97 2.03
N LEU A 357 12.57 -0.08 2.60
CA LEU A 357 11.78 0.87 1.82
C LEU A 357 12.68 1.80 0.99
N TRP A 358 13.79 2.28 1.56
CA TRP A 358 14.75 3.10 0.82
C TRP A 358 15.51 2.31 -0.23
N ARG A 359 15.88 1.06 0.06
CA ARG A 359 16.52 0.17 -0.94
C ARG A 359 15.60 -0.07 -2.13
N GLU A 360 14.30 -0.23 -1.90
CA GLU A 360 13.30 -0.40 -2.95
C GLU A 360 13.21 0.85 -3.82
N GLU A 361 13.09 2.05 -3.21
CA GLU A 361 13.12 3.32 -3.95
C GLU A 361 14.38 3.46 -4.81
N TYR A 362 15.53 3.08 -4.26
CA TYR A 362 16.80 3.15 -4.97
C TYR A 362 16.86 2.18 -6.17
N GLU A 363 16.61 0.89 -5.96
CA GLU A 363 16.80 -0.13 -6.99
C GLU A 363 15.76 -0.07 -8.11
N VAL A 364 14.49 0.24 -7.78
CA VAL A 364 13.44 0.41 -8.80
C VAL A 364 13.72 1.64 -9.64
N ALA A 365 14.11 2.77 -9.03
CA ALA A 365 14.43 3.98 -9.77
C ALA A 365 15.64 3.80 -10.69
N GLU A 366 16.70 3.12 -10.24
CA GLU A 366 17.84 2.80 -11.09
C GLU A 366 17.44 1.88 -12.26
N ALA A 367 16.63 0.85 -12.00
CA ALA A 367 16.17 -0.09 -13.02
C ALA A 367 15.29 0.57 -14.08
N VAL A 368 14.27 1.34 -13.68
CA VAL A 368 13.41 2.09 -14.62
C VAL A 368 14.21 3.14 -15.38
N GLY A 369 15.08 3.87 -14.68
CA GLY A 369 15.98 4.85 -15.30
C GLY A 369 16.86 4.22 -16.38
N GLU A 370 17.34 3.00 -16.17
CA GLU A 370 18.12 2.26 -17.16
C GLU A 370 17.28 1.77 -18.33
N SER A 371 16.10 1.18 -18.09
CA SER A 371 15.17 0.75 -19.14
C SER A 371 14.86 1.89 -20.13
N VAL A 372 14.67 3.11 -19.62
CA VAL A 372 14.42 4.28 -20.48
C VAL A 372 15.66 4.65 -21.31
N ARG A 373 16.86 4.60 -20.72
CA ARG A 373 18.12 4.95 -21.42
C ARG A 373 18.49 3.98 -22.53
N VAL A 374 18.23 2.68 -22.33
CA VAL A 374 18.48 1.66 -23.36
C VAL A 374 17.38 1.60 -24.42
N GLY A 375 16.34 2.42 -24.29
CA GLY A 375 15.29 2.57 -25.30
C GLY A 375 14.24 1.47 -25.27
N VAL A 376 13.90 0.93 -24.09
CA VAL A 376 12.76 0.02 -23.94
C VAL A 376 11.46 0.73 -24.36
N ASP A 377 10.64 0.02 -25.11
CA ASP A 377 9.26 0.40 -25.40
C ASP A 377 8.33 -0.09 -24.29
N PHE A 378 7.42 0.78 -23.84
CA PHE A 378 6.53 0.59 -22.70
C PHE A 378 5.08 0.68 -23.11
#